data_AF-A0A2Z2KMC4-F1
#
_entry.id   AF-A0A2Z2KMC4-F1
#
_cell.length_a   1.000
_cell.length_b   1.000
_cell.length_c   1.000
_cell.angle_alpha   90.00
_cell.angle_beta   90.00
_cell.angle_gamma   90.00
#
_symmetry.space_group_name_H-M   'P 1'
#
loop_
_entity.id
_entity.type
_entity.pdbx_description
1 polymer ?
#
loop_
_entity_poly.entity_id
_entity_poly.type
_entity_poly.pdbx_seq_one_letter_code
_entity_poly.pdbx_strand_id
1 'polypeptide(L)' 'MKLTDIKPGMRVRIAAKHPSGYGGRTGSVLAVGTFEPLDQCGVLLDIGEALLTVIEPEALEEAPEEPLPPGWEEFEI' A
#
# COMPACT_ATOMS: atom_id res chain seq x y z
N MET A 1 -8.78 4.52 4.06
CA MET A 1 -9.53 3.24 4.16
C MET A 1 -9.70 2.84 5.62
N LYS A 2 -10.56 1.86 5.96
CA LYS A 2 -10.58 1.29 7.33
C LYS A 2 -9.54 0.16 7.42
N LEU A 3 -8.91 0.01 8.58
CA LEU A 3 -7.90 -1.03 8.82
C LEU A 3 -8.38 -2.46 8.46
N THR A 4 -9.64 -2.78 8.76
CA THR A 4 -10.25 -4.10 8.50
C THR A 4 -10.34 -4.46 7.02
N ASP A 5 -10.32 -3.45 6.16
CA ASP A 5 -10.49 -3.60 4.72
C ASP A 5 -9.14 -3.75 4.01
N ILE A 6 -8.04 -3.54 4.73
CA ILE A 6 -6.67 -3.56 4.20
C ILE A 6 -6.06 -4.93 4.46
N LYS A 7 -5.56 -5.57 3.39
CA LYS A 7 -4.94 -6.89 3.42
C LYS A 7 -3.58 -6.84 2.72
N PRO A 8 -2.60 -7.65 3.17
CA PRO A 8 -1.38 -7.87 2.42
C PRO A 8 -1.65 -8.25 0.97
N GLY A 9 -0.85 -7.71 0.05
CA GLY A 9 -1.00 -7.87 -1.40
C GLY A 9 -1.92 -6.85 -2.07
N MET A 10 -2.74 -6.09 -1.32
CA MET A 10 -3.57 -5.04 -1.90
C MET A 10 -2.73 -3.90 -2.44
N ARG A 11 -3.15 -3.35 -3.58
CA ARG A 11 -2.57 -2.12 -4.13
C ARG A 11 -3.34 -0.92 -3.59
N VAL A 12 -2.59 0.04 -3.05
CA VAL A 12 -3.15 1.24 -2.43
C VAL A 12 -2.43 2.49 -2.90
N ARG A 13 -3.11 3.62 -2.83
CA ARG A 13 -2.56 4.94 -3.10
C ARG A 13 -2.53 5.75 -1.82
N ILE A 14 -1.41 6.43 -1.57
CA ILE A 14 -1.27 7.38 -0.47
C ILE A 14 -1.99 8.68 -0.88
N ALA A 15 -2.81 9.24 -0.01
CA ALA A 15 -3.55 10.48 -0.26
C ALA A 15 -2.61 11.60 -0.76
N ALA A 16 -3.05 12.35 -1.78
CA ALA A 16 -2.19 13.32 -2.49
C ALA A 16 -1.55 14.39 -1.58
N LYS A 17 -2.20 14.74 -0.47
CA LYS A 17 -1.76 15.78 0.47
C LYS A 17 -1.13 15.21 1.75
N HIS A 18 -0.68 13.96 1.73
CA HIS A 18 -0.12 13.31 2.91
C HIS A 18 1.20 13.97 3.36
N PRO A 19 1.41 14.25 4.66
CA PRO A 19 2.60 14.94 5.16
C PRO A 19 3.89 14.13 5.08
N SER A 20 3.84 12.82 4.78
CA SER A 20 5.03 11.96 4.64
C SER A 20 5.91 12.29 3.44
N GLY A 21 5.46 13.15 2.52
CA GLY A 21 6.17 13.45 1.27
C GLY A 21 5.96 12.42 0.15
N TYR A 22 5.26 11.31 0.44
CA TYR A 22 4.91 10.27 -0.54
C TYR A 22 3.48 10.41 -1.10
N GLY A 23 2.84 11.56 -0.89
CA GLY A 23 1.48 11.81 -1.33
C GLY A 23 1.29 11.53 -2.83
N GLY A 24 0.22 10.81 -3.15
CA GLY A 24 -0.18 10.47 -4.52
C GLY A 24 0.53 9.25 -5.10
N ARG A 25 1.53 8.69 -4.42
CA ARG A 25 2.22 7.47 -4.84
C ARG A 25 1.37 6.23 -4.58
N THR A 26 1.62 5.19 -5.38
CA THR A 26 0.97 3.89 -5.29
C THR A 26 1.98 2.86 -4.81
N GLY A 27 1.50 1.89 -4.04
CA GLY A 27 2.33 0.79 -3.54
C GLY A 27 1.49 -0.42 -3.17
N SER A 28 2.20 -1.46 -2.73
CA SER A 28 1.61 -2.72 -2.30
C SER A 28 1.68 -2.85 -0.77
N VAL A 29 0.60 -3.33 -0.18
CA VAL A 29 0.55 -3.63 1.26
C VAL A 29 1.38 -4.86 1.56
N LEU A 30 2.40 -4.72 2.41
CA LEU A 30 3.21 -5.84 2.89
C LEU A 30 2.68 -6.40 4.21
N ALA A 31 2.31 -5.51 5.14
CA ALA A 31 1.82 -5.88 6.46
C ALA A 31 0.90 -4.80 7.03
N VAL A 32 0.02 -5.23 7.95
CA VAL A 32 -0.88 -4.36 8.71
C VAL A 32 -0.68 -4.69 10.18
N GLY A 33 -0.42 -3.68 11.01
CA GLY A 33 -0.13 -3.92 12.42
C GLY A 33 0.44 -2.70 13.14
N THR A 34 0.82 -2.89 14.39
CA THR A 34 1.50 -1.85 15.18
C THR A 34 3.00 -1.91 14.91
N PHE A 35 3.61 -0.79 14.55
CA PHE A 35 5.04 -0.70 14.26
C PHE A 35 5.73 0.23 15.27
N GLU A 36 6.83 -0.24 15.87
CA GLU A 36 7.66 0.61 16.73
C GLU A 36 8.53 1.56 15.88
N PRO A 37 8.77 2.81 16.33
CA PRO A 37 8.38 3.42 17.61
C PRO A 37 7.04 4.19 17.53
N LEU A 38 6.21 3.95 16.51
CA LEU A 38 5.05 4.80 16.23
C LEU A 38 3.86 4.52 17.18
N ASP A 39 3.87 3.42 17.95
CA ASP A 39 2.81 2.97 18.88
C ASP A 39 1.37 3.01 18.31
N GLN A 40 1.23 3.15 16.99
CA GLN A 40 -0.02 3.24 16.26
C GLN A 40 -0.11 2.12 15.22
N CYS A 41 -1.34 1.70 14.94
CA CYS A 41 -1.59 0.71 13.90
C CYS A 41 -1.41 1.37 12.52
N GLY A 42 -0.47 0.87 11.75
CA GLY A 42 -0.14 1.36 10.42
C GLY A 42 -0.17 0.26 9.37
N VAL A 43 0.12 0.66 8.15
CA VAL A 43 0.22 -0.20 6.99
C VAL A 43 1.62 -0.03 6.42
N LEU A 44 2.39 -1.12 6.41
CA LEU A 44 3.71 -1.16 5.80
C LEU A 44 3.56 -1.34 4.29
N LEU A 45 4.08 -0.39 3.54
CA LEU A 45 3.98 -0.32 2.09
C LEU A 45 5.33 -0.45 1.43
N ASP A 46 5.34 -1.17 0.31
CA ASP A 46 6.37 -1.05 -0.73
C ASP A 46 5.86 -0.10 -1.82
N ILE A 47 6.50 1.06 -1.96
CA ILE A 47 6.19 2.08 -2.96
C ILE A 47 7.28 2.18 -4.05
N GLY A 48 8.16 1.17 -4.15
CA GLY A 48 9.30 1.17 -5.08
C GLY A 48 10.43 2.13 -4.70
N GLU A 49 10.47 2.57 -3.44
CA GLU A 49 11.56 3.37 -2.87
C GLU A 49 12.55 2.50 -2.10
N ALA A 50 13.72 3.05 -1.79
CA ALA A 50 14.77 2.32 -1.08
C ALA A 50 14.34 1.82 0.32
N LEU A 51 13.37 2.50 0.95
CA LEU A 51 12.86 2.16 2.27
C LEU A 51 11.35 1.90 2.22
N LEU A 52 10.93 0.90 2.99
CA LEU A 52 9.52 0.65 3.24
C LEU A 52 8.91 1.79 4.05
N THR A 53 7.65 2.10 3.77
CA THR A 53 6.97 3.24 4.38
C THR A 53 5.78 2.75 5.19
N VAL A 54 5.68 3.19 6.45
CA VAL A 54 4.47 2.98 7.25
C VAL A 54 3.55 4.17 7.06
N ILE A 55 2.31 3.90 6.65
CA ILE A 55 1.25 4.91 6.47
C ILE A 55 0.00 4.49 7.25
N GLU A 56 -0.70 5.48 7.76
CA GLU A 56 -1.95 5.41 8.48
C GLU A 56 -3.05 4.90 7.54
N PRO A 57 -3.87 3.92 7.96
CA PRO A 57 -4.95 3.37 7.13
C PRO A 57 -5.87 4.45 6.53
N GLU A 58 -6.13 5.52 7.28
CA GLU A 58 -7.02 6.62 6.90
C GLU A 58 -6.47 7.42 5.72
N ALA A 59 -5.14 7.46 5.57
CA ALA A 59 -4.45 8.13 4.48
C ALA A 59 -4.33 7.29 3.20
N LEU A 60 -4.89 6.08 3.19
CA LEU A 60 -4.87 5.19 2.03
C LEU A 60 -6.19 5.22 1.27
N GLU A 61 -6.06 5.17 -0.05
CA GLU A 61 -7.12 5.04 -1.04
C GLU A 61 -6.88 3.73 -1.81
N GLU A 62 -7.95 3.09 -2.30
CA GLU A 62 -7.81 1.93 -3.19
C GLU A 62 -7.14 2.37 -4.50
N ALA A 63 -6.20 1.55 -4.98
CA ALA A 63 -5.60 1.72 -6.30
C ALA A 63 -6.01 0.54 -7.19
N PRO A 64 -6.21 0.76 -8.51
CA PRO A 64 -6.43 -0.34 -9.43
C PRO A 64 -5.25 -1.30 -9.36
N GLU A 65 -5.53 -2.60 -9.48
CA GLU A 65 -4.49 -3.62 -9.56
C GLU A 65 -3.52 -3.32 -10.72
N GLU A 66 -2.27 -3.72 -10.54
CA GLU A 66 -1.29 -3.58 -11.61
C GLU A 66 -1.70 -4.50 -12.76
N PRO A 67 -1.85 -3.98 -13.99
CA PRO A 67 -2.09 -4.86 -15.12
C PRO A 67 -0.96 -5.86 -15.20
N LEU A 68 -1.31 -7.13 -15.44
CA LEU A 68 -0.32 -8.16 -15.65
C LEU A 68 0.63 -7.71 -16.78
N PRO A 69 1.95 -7.96 -16.65
CA PRO A 69 2.86 -7.69 -17.75
C PRO A 69 2.38 -8.43 -19.01
N PRO A 70 2.48 -7.81 -20.20
CA PRO A 70 2.10 -8.47 -21.44
C PRO A 70 2.84 -9.82 -21.56
N GLY A 71 2.08 -10.91 -21.72
CA GLY A 71 2.58 -12.30 -21.72
C GLY A 71 2.30 -13.13 -20.46
N TRP A 72 1.66 -12.54 -19.43
CA TRP A 72 1.15 -13.26 -18.24
C TRP A 72 -0.37 -13.45 -18.25
N GLU A 73 -1.08 -12.81 -19.19
CA GLU A 73 -2.43 -13.25 -19.56
C GLU A 73 -2.29 -14.56 -20.34
N GLU A 74 -3.02 -15.59 -19.92
CA GLU A 74 -3.22 -16.89 -20.59
C GLU A 74 -2.18 -17.99 -20.34
N PHE A 75 -2.39 -18.74 -19.25
CA PHE A 75 -2.56 -20.20 -19.36
C PHE A 75 -3.69 -20.64 -18.42
N GLU A 76 -4.84 -21.04 -18.97
CA GLU A 76 -5.75 -21.93 -18.25
C GLU A 76 -5.06 -23.30 -18.14
N ILE A 77 -4.84 -23.78 -16.91
CA ILE A 77 -4.45 -25.17 -16.66
C ILE A 77 -5.71 -26.00 -16.44
#